data_AF-A0A7S2EEU9-F1
#
_entry.id   AF-A0A7S2EEU9-F1
#
_cell.length_a   1.000
_cell.length_b   1.000
_cell.length_c   1.000
_cell.angle_alpha   90.00
_cell.angle_beta   90.00
_cell.angle_gamma   90.00
#
_symmetry.space_group_name_H-M   'P 1'
#
loop_
_entity.id
_entity.type
_entity.pdbx_description
1 polymer ?
#
loop_
_entity_poly.entity_id
_entity_poly.type
_entity_poly.pdbx_seq_one_letter_code
_entity_poly.pdbx_strand_id
1 'polypeptide(L)'
;EFVDPVTGTTESKSTFKRFFSLFGKSSAERQKLSSADPTNIVNTCGDKFQKGKHKPISVHNEDDILHLKTEELPTFGNVLKPADAERFLSFMTVPYIRIPLIMDFFANGDPARLMALKTKSLQLIVDAALFEPGLWKPADFTETVNEVPIVDLDKLQALLATPLGTLFNEIAKSPDVLTSCIVKIVERALDM
;
A
#
# COMPACT_ATOMS: atom_id res chain seq x y z
N GLU A 1 -2.30 -14.60 -28.71
CA GLU A 1 -3.64 -14.60 -28.10
C GLU A 1 -3.66 -15.64 -26.99
N PHE A 2 -3.58 -15.19 -25.74
CA PHE A 2 -3.83 -16.03 -24.58
C PHE A 2 -5.20 -15.61 -24.05
N VAL A 3 -6.18 -16.49 -24.23
CA VAL A 3 -7.55 -16.33 -23.76
C VAL A 3 -7.62 -17.04 -22.41
N ASP A 4 -7.76 -16.28 -21.33
CA ASP A 4 -7.99 -16.81 -19.99
C ASP A 4 -9.36 -17.51 -19.92
N PRO A 5 -9.43 -18.80 -19.57
CA PRO A 5 -10.66 -19.45 -19.18
C PRO A 5 -10.78 -19.46 -17.66
N VAL A 6 -11.84 -18.82 -17.19
CA VAL A 6 -12.55 -19.13 -15.93
C VAL A 6 -11.82 -18.78 -14.63
N THR A 7 -11.90 -17.50 -14.26
CA THR A 7 -12.36 -17.10 -12.93
C THR A 7 -13.55 -16.15 -13.11
N GLY A 8 -14.55 -16.17 -12.22
CA GLY A 8 -15.82 -15.46 -12.38
C GLY A 8 -15.63 -13.96 -12.73
N THR A 9 -15.93 -13.60 -13.96
CA THR A 9 -15.50 -12.34 -14.60
C THR A 9 -16.68 -11.42 -14.87
N THR A 10 -17.21 -10.78 -13.83
CA THR A 10 -18.02 -9.56 -14.03
C THR A 10 -17.63 -8.43 -13.07
N GLU A 11 -17.13 -8.69 -11.85
CA GLU A 11 -16.82 -7.63 -10.88
C GLU A 11 -15.41 -7.01 -11.03
N SER A 12 -14.39 -7.81 -11.37
CA SER A 12 -12.98 -7.36 -11.46
C SER A 12 -12.74 -6.16 -12.41
N LYS A 13 -13.48 -6.11 -13.53
CA LYS A 13 -13.38 -4.99 -14.49
C LYS A 13 -13.88 -3.65 -13.92
N SER A 14 -14.83 -3.68 -12.98
CA SER A 14 -15.42 -2.48 -12.38
C SER A 14 -14.47 -1.82 -11.38
N THR A 15 -13.86 -2.63 -10.51
CA THR A 15 -12.87 -2.17 -9.51
C THR A 15 -11.66 -1.53 -10.16
N PHE A 16 -11.13 -2.16 -11.21
CA PHE A 16 -10.01 -1.63 -12.00
C PHE A 16 -10.34 -0.31 -12.68
N LYS A 17 -11.51 -0.19 -13.33
CA LYS A 17 -11.92 1.04 -14.02
C LYS A 17 -12.07 2.22 -13.06
N ARG A 18 -12.54 1.98 -11.83
CA ARG A 18 -12.64 3.03 -10.79
C ARG A 18 -11.27 3.44 -10.26
N PHE A 19 -10.39 2.49 -9.96
CA PHE A 19 -9.02 2.77 -9.55
C PHE A 19 -8.29 3.61 -10.61
N PHE A 20 -8.31 3.20 -11.88
CA PHE A 20 -7.72 3.97 -13.00
C PHE A 20 -8.38 5.32 -13.26
N SER A 21 -9.69 5.48 -13.00
CA SER A 21 -10.37 6.77 -13.14
C SER A 21 -9.85 7.83 -12.17
N LEU A 22 -9.30 7.41 -11.02
CA LEU A 22 -8.65 8.27 -10.04
C LEU A 22 -7.33 8.88 -10.58
N PHE A 23 -6.61 8.15 -11.44
CA PHE A 23 -5.38 8.63 -12.09
C PHE A 23 -5.64 9.48 -13.34
N GLY A 24 -6.87 9.44 -13.86
CA GLY A 24 -7.17 9.90 -15.22
C GLY A 24 -7.73 11.32 -15.35
N LYS A 25 -8.45 11.87 -14.37
CA LYS A 25 -9.11 13.20 -14.52
C LYS A 25 -9.41 13.89 -13.16
N SER A 26 -8.55 14.81 -12.73
CA SER A 26 -9.00 15.95 -11.92
C SER A 26 -8.11 17.18 -12.18
N SER A 27 -8.76 18.31 -12.46
CA SER A 27 -8.16 19.64 -12.64
C SER A 27 -8.22 20.46 -11.34
N ALA A 28 -8.27 19.78 -10.20
CA ALA A 28 -8.07 20.38 -8.89
C ALA A 28 -6.58 20.31 -8.55
N GLU A 29 -6.10 21.29 -7.78
CA GLU A 29 -4.72 21.46 -7.33
C GLU A 29 -4.01 20.11 -7.10
N ARG A 30 -2.90 19.89 -7.82
CA ARG A 30 -2.23 18.59 -7.99
C ARG A 30 -1.57 18.09 -6.69
N GLN A 31 -2.34 17.79 -5.66
CA GLN A 31 -1.91 16.79 -4.68
C GLN A 31 -2.13 15.44 -5.36
N LYS A 32 -1.04 14.80 -5.80
CA LYS A 32 -1.11 13.44 -6.35
C LYS A 32 -1.71 12.56 -5.24
N LEU A 33 -2.92 12.03 -5.46
CA LEU A 33 -3.49 11.03 -4.57
C LEU A 33 -2.53 9.83 -4.57
N SER A 34 -1.88 9.58 -3.43
CA SER A 34 -0.96 8.46 -3.28
C SER A 34 -1.75 7.15 -3.35
N SER A 35 -1.25 6.21 -4.15
CA SER A 35 -1.86 4.88 -4.26
C SER A 35 -1.46 3.94 -3.13
N ALA A 36 -0.46 4.35 -2.35
CA ALA A 36 -0.03 3.70 -1.11
C ALA A 36 -0.66 4.35 0.14
N ASP A 37 -1.54 5.34 -0.01
CA ASP A 37 -2.24 5.97 1.09
C ASP A 37 -3.43 5.08 1.55
N PRO A 38 -3.45 4.64 2.82
CA PRO A 38 -4.50 3.77 3.34
C PRO A 38 -5.90 4.39 3.22
N THR A 39 -6.03 5.73 3.32
CA THR A 39 -7.29 6.44 3.10
C THR A 39 -7.82 6.20 1.69
N ASN A 40 -6.96 6.32 0.68
CA ASN A 40 -7.33 6.12 -0.71
C ASN A 40 -7.65 4.65 -0.98
N ILE A 41 -6.88 3.72 -0.41
CA ILE A 41 -7.10 2.28 -0.57
C ILE A 41 -8.46 1.87 0.00
N VAL A 42 -8.81 2.28 1.23
CA VAL A 42 -10.10 1.93 1.86
C VAL A 42 -11.26 2.47 1.03
N ASN A 43 -11.23 3.75 0.66
CA ASN A 43 -12.33 4.38 -0.07
C ASN A 43 -12.49 3.92 -1.52
N THR A 44 -11.46 3.30 -2.12
CA THR A 44 -11.52 2.82 -3.51
C THR A 44 -11.70 1.31 -3.63
N CYS A 45 -11.07 0.55 -2.72
CA CYS A 45 -11.04 -0.90 -2.76
C CYS A 45 -11.93 -1.58 -1.72
N GLY A 46 -12.46 -0.87 -0.72
CA GLY A 46 -13.38 -1.42 0.28
C GLY A 46 -14.71 -1.85 -0.34
N ASP A 47 -15.22 -3.02 0.08
CA ASP A 47 -16.39 -3.67 -0.55
C ASP A 47 -17.65 -2.78 -0.50
N LYS A 48 -17.82 -2.04 0.60
CA LYS A 48 -18.86 -1.01 0.77
C LYS A 48 -18.76 0.09 -0.29
N PHE A 49 -17.57 0.62 -0.54
CA PHE A 49 -17.34 1.72 -1.48
C PHE A 49 -17.42 1.27 -2.94
N GLN A 50 -17.23 -0.02 -3.20
CA GLN A 50 -17.50 -0.59 -4.52
C GLN A 50 -19.01 -0.63 -4.83
N LYS A 51 -19.84 -0.97 -3.84
CA LYS A 51 -21.28 -1.19 -4.00
C LYS A 51 -22.12 0.09 -4.07
N GLY A 52 -21.60 1.24 -3.63
CA GLY A 52 -22.37 2.48 -3.65
C GLY A 52 -21.55 3.73 -3.32
N LYS A 53 -22.21 4.89 -3.36
CA LYS A 53 -21.63 6.15 -2.88
C LYS A 53 -21.83 6.23 -1.36
N HIS A 54 -20.74 6.11 -0.61
CA HIS A 54 -20.73 6.26 0.84
C HIS A 54 -19.91 7.49 1.24
N LYS A 55 -20.12 7.96 2.48
CA LYS A 55 -19.26 9.00 3.06
C LYS A 55 -17.83 8.46 3.14
N PRO A 56 -16.82 9.18 2.64
CA PRO A 56 -15.43 8.72 2.71
C PRO A 56 -14.96 8.63 4.16
N ILE A 57 -14.11 7.64 4.42
CA ILE A 57 -13.44 7.41 5.70
C ILE A 57 -12.03 7.99 5.60
N SER A 58 -11.58 8.71 6.62
CA SER A 58 -10.19 9.15 6.73
C SER A 58 -9.43 8.16 7.61
N VAL A 59 -8.24 7.76 7.20
CA VAL A 59 -7.35 6.84 7.94
C VAL A 59 -6.03 7.55 8.16
N HIS A 60 -5.68 7.79 9.43
CA HIS A 60 -4.43 8.45 9.81
C HIS A 60 -3.44 7.50 10.47
N ASN A 61 -3.92 6.54 11.25
CA ASN A 61 -3.07 5.60 11.98
C ASN A 61 -3.67 4.18 12.01
N GLU A 62 -2.96 3.26 12.67
CA GLU A 62 -3.41 1.87 12.83
C GLU A 62 -4.74 1.77 13.59
N ASP A 63 -4.97 2.60 14.61
CA ASP A 63 -6.19 2.56 15.42
C ASP A 63 -7.44 2.82 14.56
N ASP A 64 -7.36 3.74 13.59
CA ASP A 64 -8.43 3.98 12.63
C ASP A 64 -8.76 2.72 11.80
N ILE A 65 -7.75 1.89 11.51
CA ILE A 65 -7.90 0.65 10.74
C ILE A 65 -8.57 -0.43 11.58
N LEU A 66 -8.19 -0.57 12.85
CA LEU A 66 -8.76 -1.53 13.79
C LEU A 66 -10.27 -1.31 14.02
N HIS A 67 -10.73 -0.07 13.85
CA HIS A 67 -12.15 0.29 14.01
C HIS A 67 -12.95 0.22 12.71
N LEU A 68 -12.34 -0.16 11.58
CA LEU A 68 -13.05 -0.40 10.33
C LEU A 68 -13.98 -1.61 10.46
N LYS A 69 -15.16 -1.50 9.86
CA LYS A 69 -16.07 -2.63 9.73
C LYS A 69 -15.56 -3.58 8.65
N THR A 70 -15.95 -4.85 8.73
CA THR A 70 -15.59 -5.86 7.72
C THR A 70 -15.96 -5.46 6.29
N GLU A 71 -17.06 -4.72 6.10
CA GLU A 71 -17.49 -4.19 4.80
C GLU A 71 -16.63 -3.02 4.28
N GLU A 72 -15.89 -2.35 5.15
CA GLU A 72 -15.00 -1.23 4.82
C GLU A 72 -13.59 -1.73 4.47
N LEU A 73 -13.22 -2.94 4.92
CA LEU A 73 -11.95 -3.55 4.59
C LEU A 73 -11.87 -3.93 3.10
N PRO A 74 -10.76 -3.61 2.41
CA PRO A 74 -10.54 -3.98 1.02
C PRO A 74 -10.05 -5.43 0.94
N THR A 75 -10.97 -6.37 0.76
CA THR A 75 -10.62 -7.80 0.57
C THR A 75 -10.07 -8.10 -0.83
N PHE A 76 -10.04 -7.09 -1.71
CA PHE A 76 -9.60 -7.16 -3.11
C PHE A 76 -10.35 -8.24 -3.91
N GLY A 77 -11.67 -8.36 -3.67
CA GLY A 77 -12.49 -9.40 -4.27
C GLY A 77 -12.30 -10.76 -3.59
N ASN A 78 -12.23 -10.77 -2.26
CA ASN A 78 -11.98 -11.96 -1.42
C ASN A 78 -10.64 -12.66 -1.69
N VAL A 79 -9.67 -11.95 -2.28
CA VAL A 79 -8.32 -12.47 -2.53
C VAL A 79 -7.50 -12.46 -1.24
N LEU A 80 -7.66 -11.43 -0.41
CA LEU A 80 -7.13 -11.41 0.94
C LEU A 80 -8.23 -11.70 1.96
N LYS A 81 -7.90 -12.51 2.97
CA LYS A 81 -8.78 -12.69 4.14
C LYS A 81 -8.92 -11.35 4.86
N PRO A 82 -10.05 -11.06 5.54
CA PRO A 82 -10.23 -9.79 6.24
C PRO A 82 -9.08 -9.43 7.20
N ALA A 83 -8.59 -10.39 7.99
CA ALA A 83 -7.46 -10.19 8.90
C ALA A 83 -6.14 -9.87 8.17
N ASP A 84 -5.95 -10.43 6.97
CA ASP A 84 -4.77 -10.14 6.14
C ASP A 84 -4.89 -8.76 5.49
N ALA A 85 -6.10 -8.35 5.08
CA ALA A 85 -6.37 -7.02 4.53
C ALA A 85 -6.19 -5.92 5.58
N GLU A 86 -6.70 -6.14 6.80
CA GLU A 86 -6.49 -5.24 7.95
C GLU A 86 -5.00 -5.08 8.25
N ARG A 87 -4.27 -6.19 8.42
CA ARG A 87 -2.83 -6.16 8.67
C ARG A 87 -2.04 -5.47 7.56
N PHE A 88 -2.40 -5.73 6.30
CA PHE A 88 -1.77 -5.09 5.15
C PHE A 88 -1.99 -3.57 5.15
N LEU A 89 -3.20 -3.11 5.49
CA LEU A 89 -3.48 -1.68 5.66
C LEU A 89 -2.69 -1.09 6.83
N SER A 90 -2.58 -1.78 7.96
CA SER A 90 -1.82 -1.30 9.12
C SER A 90 -0.33 -1.09 8.79
N PHE A 91 0.22 -1.85 7.84
CA PHE A 91 1.58 -1.60 7.36
C PHE A 91 1.72 -0.31 6.55
N MET A 92 0.65 0.12 5.86
CA MET A 92 0.64 1.36 5.08
C MET A 92 0.67 2.61 5.96
N THR A 93 0.22 2.52 7.22
CA THR A 93 0.25 3.65 8.17
C THR A 93 1.62 3.85 8.81
N VAL A 94 2.58 2.94 8.61
CA VAL A 94 3.91 3.04 9.23
C VAL A 94 4.87 3.82 8.33
N PRO A 95 5.37 5.00 8.69
CA PRO A 95 6.06 5.85 7.71
C PRO A 95 7.48 5.38 7.33
N TYR A 96 8.21 4.67 8.20
CA TYR A 96 9.62 4.32 7.97
C TYR A 96 9.83 2.87 7.51
N ILE A 97 9.23 1.90 8.22
CA ILE A 97 9.42 0.46 7.96
C ILE A 97 8.33 -0.16 7.06
N ARG A 98 7.52 0.65 6.37
CA ARG A 98 6.43 0.16 5.50
C ARG A 98 6.93 -0.77 4.40
N ILE A 99 7.98 -0.39 3.68
CA ILE A 99 8.52 -1.18 2.57
C ILE A 99 8.90 -2.60 3.03
N PRO A 100 9.76 -2.79 4.06
CA PRO A 100 10.12 -4.13 4.50
C PRO A 100 8.92 -4.91 5.03
N LEU A 101 7.97 -4.29 5.73
CA LEU A 101 6.76 -4.97 6.22
C LEU A 101 5.86 -5.48 5.08
N ILE A 102 5.65 -4.68 4.04
CA ILE A 102 4.86 -5.06 2.87
C ILE A 102 5.54 -6.20 2.11
N MET A 103 6.85 -6.08 1.89
CA MET A 103 7.60 -7.09 1.15
C MET A 103 7.64 -8.43 1.90
N ASP A 104 7.84 -8.38 3.22
CA ASP A 104 7.81 -9.55 4.09
C ASP A 104 6.42 -10.23 4.12
N PHE A 105 5.35 -9.42 4.14
CA PHE A 105 3.97 -9.92 4.12
C PHE A 105 3.69 -10.86 2.94
N PHE A 106 4.22 -10.53 1.75
CA PHE A 106 4.08 -11.34 0.54
C PHE A 106 5.15 -12.43 0.41
N ALA A 107 6.38 -12.18 0.88
CA ALA A 107 7.49 -13.11 0.72
C ALA A 107 7.52 -14.24 1.74
N ASN A 108 7.24 -13.96 3.02
CA ASN A 108 7.37 -14.91 4.13
C ASN A 108 6.01 -15.31 4.74
N GLY A 109 4.91 -14.70 4.30
CA GLY A 109 3.57 -15.03 4.74
C GLY A 109 2.99 -16.35 4.18
N ASP A 110 1.68 -16.53 4.41
CA ASP A 110 0.87 -17.60 3.81
C ASP A 110 1.06 -17.59 2.28
N PRO A 111 1.34 -18.75 1.62
CA PRO A 111 1.47 -18.84 0.16
C PRO A 111 0.31 -18.20 -0.62
N ALA A 112 -0.90 -18.18 -0.04
CA ALA A 112 -2.06 -17.51 -0.64
C ALA A 112 -1.85 -15.99 -0.81
N ARG A 113 -1.03 -15.35 0.03
CA ARG A 113 -0.72 -13.91 -0.07
C ARG A 113 0.14 -13.62 -1.29
N LEU A 114 1.13 -14.46 -1.58
CA LEU A 114 1.91 -14.32 -2.82
C LEU A 114 1.01 -14.45 -4.05
N MET A 115 0.06 -15.40 -4.02
CA MET A 115 -0.92 -15.57 -5.09
C MET A 115 -1.84 -14.35 -5.24
N ALA A 116 -2.09 -13.61 -4.16
CA ALA A 116 -2.84 -12.36 -4.19
C ALA A 116 -2.21 -11.28 -5.09
N LEU A 117 -0.87 -11.29 -5.25
CA LEU A 117 -0.16 -10.38 -6.16
C LEU A 117 -0.48 -10.60 -7.64
N LYS A 118 -1.24 -11.65 -8.01
CA LYS A 118 -1.84 -11.73 -9.35
C LYS A 118 -2.90 -10.62 -9.57
N THR A 119 -3.44 -10.06 -8.50
CA THR A 119 -4.43 -8.98 -8.56
C THR A 119 -3.79 -7.66 -8.91
N LYS A 120 -4.26 -7.02 -9.99
CA LYS A 120 -3.61 -5.80 -10.50
C LYS A 120 -3.68 -4.62 -9.54
N SER A 121 -4.75 -4.48 -8.77
CA SER A 121 -4.85 -3.42 -7.75
C SER A 121 -3.79 -3.56 -6.66
N LEU A 122 -3.53 -4.79 -6.18
CA LEU A 122 -2.47 -5.05 -5.21
C LEU A 122 -1.09 -4.76 -5.79
N GLN A 123 -0.82 -5.16 -7.05
CA GLN A 123 0.42 -4.79 -7.71
C GLN A 123 0.64 -3.28 -7.76
N LEU A 124 -0.40 -2.50 -8.11
CA LEU A 124 -0.30 -1.04 -8.18
C LEU A 124 -0.08 -0.39 -6.81
N ILE A 125 -0.73 -0.91 -5.77
CA ILE A 125 -0.54 -0.43 -4.40
C ILE A 125 0.87 -0.74 -3.91
N VAL A 126 1.38 -1.96 -4.16
CA VAL A 126 2.73 -2.36 -3.76
C VAL A 126 3.79 -1.58 -4.55
N ASP A 127 3.61 -1.43 -5.86
CA ASP A 127 4.46 -0.62 -6.73
C ASP A 127 4.51 0.84 -6.24
N ALA A 128 3.36 1.42 -5.90
CA ALA A 128 3.30 2.75 -5.31
C ALA A 128 4.01 2.82 -3.95
N ALA A 129 3.83 1.83 -3.07
CA ALA A 129 4.45 1.83 -1.74
C ALA A 129 6.00 1.80 -1.81
N LEU A 130 6.54 1.15 -2.85
CA LEU A 130 7.97 1.03 -3.15
C LEU A 130 8.52 2.28 -3.87
N PHE A 131 7.81 2.76 -4.89
CA PHE A 131 8.38 3.69 -5.88
C PHE A 131 7.75 5.08 -5.88
N GLU A 132 6.69 5.34 -5.11
CA GLU A 132 6.19 6.70 -5.00
C GLU A 132 7.25 7.62 -4.36
N PRO A 133 7.48 8.81 -4.94
CA PRO A 133 8.36 9.78 -4.34
C PRO A 133 7.76 10.25 -3.01
N GLY A 134 8.53 10.11 -1.93
CA GLY A 134 8.19 10.69 -0.64
C GLY A 134 8.52 12.18 -0.57
N LEU A 135 8.41 12.75 0.64
CA LEU A 135 8.91 14.09 0.90
C LEU A 135 10.42 14.15 0.71
N TRP A 136 10.87 15.22 0.06
CA TRP A 136 12.28 15.47 -0.19
C TRP A 136 12.93 16.25 0.94
N LYS A 137 14.17 15.88 1.29
CA LYS A 137 15.04 16.71 2.13
C LYS A 137 16.50 16.65 1.63
N PRO A 138 17.32 17.70 1.86
CA PRO A 138 18.74 17.67 1.55
C PRO A 138 19.48 16.53 2.27
N ALA A 139 20.54 15.98 1.66
CA ALA A 139 21.31 14.88 2.24
C ALA A 139 22.15 15.30 3.47
N ASP A 140 22.47 16.58 3.57
CA ASP A 140 23.19 17.24 4.66
C ASP A 140 22.26 17.79 5.76
N PHE A 141 20.95 17.69 5.59
CA PHE A 141 19.98 18.13 6.59
C PHE A 141 20.05 17.23 7.83
N THR A 142 20.27 17.85 8.99
CA THR A 142 20.26 17.18 10.29
C THR A 142 19.38 17.96 11.24
N GLU A 143 18.32 17.32 11.74
CA GLU A 143 17.46 17.85 12.79
C GLU A 143 17.42 16.83 13.93
N THR A 144 17.60 17.29 15.17
CA THR A 144 17.59 16.44 16.35
C THR A 144 16.17 16.22 16.85
N VAL A 145 15.77 14.96 16.96
CA VAL A 145 14.49 14.58 17.57
C VAL A 145 14.61 14.75 19.09
N ASN A 146 13.81 15.67 19.64
CA ASN A 146 13.84 15.99 21.07
C ASN A 146 12.75 15.27 21.88
N GLU A 147 11.76 14.68 21.21
CA GLU A 147 10.59 14.05 21.83
C GLU A 147 10.19 12.79 21.06
N VAL A 148 9.76 11.74 21.79
CA VAL A 148 9.19 10.52 21.22
C VAL A 148 7.98 10.12 22.07
N PRO A 149 6.79 9.91 21.47
CA PRO A 149 6.48 10.04 20.05
C PRO A 149 6.38 11.51 19.61
N ILE A 150 6.65 11.76 18.33
CA ILE A 150 6.39 13.06 17.69
C ILE A 150 4.89 13.14 17.42
N VAL A 151 4.18 14.04 18.10
CA VAL A 151 2.71 14.16 18.01
C VAL A 151 2.29 14.89 16.73
N ASP A 152 3.08 15.87 16.30
CA ASP A 152 2.85 16.62 15.07
C ASP A 152 3.21 15.76 13.85
N LEU A 153 2.20 15.34 13.09
CA LEU A 153 2.35 14.47 11.92
C LEU A 153 3.11 15.14 10.79
N ASP A 154 2.92 16.45 10.58
CA ASP A 154 3.61 17.17 9.50
C ASP A 154 5.10 17.27 9.83
N LYS A 155 5.43 17.54 11.10
CA LYS A 155 6.80 17.50 11.60
C LYS A 155 7.40 16.09 11.49
N LEU A 156 6.67 15.06 11.89
CA LEU A 156 7.11 13.66 11.75
C LEU A 156 7.42 13.32 10.28
N GLN A 157 6.54 13.69 9.36
CA GLN A 157 6.72 13.46 7.93
C GLN A 157 7.94 14.21 7.38
N ALA A 158 8.15 15.46 7.79
CA ALA A 158 9.33 16.24 7.41
C ALA A 158 10.63 15.62 7.94
N LEU A 159 10.64 15.15 9.18
CA LEU A 159 11.78 14.47 9.79
C LEU A 159 12.13 13.16 9.06
N LEU A 160 11.12 12.42 8.59
CA LEU A 160 11.26 11.16 7.87
C LEU A 160 11.46 11.33 6.35
N ALA A 161 11.43 12.56 5.83
CA ALA A 161 11.73 12.85 4.43
C ALA A 161 13.12 12.32 4.05
N THR A 162 13.39 12.10 2.76
CA THR A 162 14.68 11.57 2.28
C THR A 162 15.09 12.23 0.98
N PRO A 163 16.40 12.36 0.68
CA PRO A 163 16.88 12.99 -0.56
C PRO A 163 16.56 12.18 -1.82
N LEU A 164 16.49 10.85 -1.70
CA LEU A 164 16.34 9.92 -2.82
C LEU A 164 15.10 9.03 -2.70
N GLY A 165 14.15 9.37 -1.82
CA GLY A 165 12.98 8.53 -1.54
C GLY A 165 13.27 7.38 -0.56
N THR A 166 12.19 6.78 -0.06
CA THR A 166 12.22 5.79 1.01
C THR A 166 12.90 4.49 0.60
N LEU A 167 12.73 4.05 -0.65
CA LEU A 167 13.36 2.82 -1.16
C LEU A 167 14.88 2.89 -1.15
N PHE A 168 15.47 3.99 -1.62
CA PHE A 168 16.93 4.16 -1.60
C PHE A 168 17.47 4.25 -0.18
N ASN A 169 16.72 4.88 0.72
CA ASN A 169 17.08 4.91 2.14
C ASN A 169 17.04 3.50 2.76
N GLU A 170 16.03 2.69 2.44
CA GLU A 170 15.91 1.31 2.90
C GLU A 170 17.08 0.46 2.38
N ILE A 171 17.37 0.52 1.07
CA ILE A 171 18.49 -0.23 0.47
C ILE A 171 19.84 0.18 1.09
N ALA A 172 20.05 1.47 1.37
CA ALA A 172 21.30 1.97 1.92
C ALA A 172 21.50 1.62 3.41
N LYS A 173 20.41 1.41 4.17
CA LYS A 173 20.47 1.23 5.63
C LYS A 173 20.08 -0.17 6.11
N SER A 174 19.24 -0.88 5.36
CA SER A 174 18.63 -2.17 5.72
C SER A 174 18.30 -3.01 4.45
N PRO A 175 19.30 -3.39 3.64
CA PRO A 175 19.05 -4.12 2.39
C PRO A 175 18.60 -5.57 2.59
N ASP A 176 18.94 -6.19 3.72
CA ASP A 176 18.83 -7.65 3.91
C ASP A 176 17.39 -8.14 3.80
N VAL A 177 16.44 -7.44 4.44
CA VAL A 177 15.03 -7.81 4.42
C VAL A 177 14.49 -7.70 3.00
N LEU A 178 14.75 -6.58 2.31
CA LEU A 178 14.22 -6.34 0.97
C LEU A 178 14.76 -7.34 -0.05
N THR A 179 16.08 -7.54 -0.05
CA THR A 179 16.74 -8.48 -0.98
C THR A 179 16.30 -9.93 -0.75
N SER A 180 16.23 -10.37 0.51
CA SER A 180 15.72 -11.69 0.88
C SER A 180 14.26 -11.89 0.44
N CYS A 181 13.42 -10.88 0.63
CA CYS A 181 12.02 -10.93 0.20
C CYS A 181 11.88 -11.02 -1.32
N ILE A 182 12.64 -10.22 -2.07
CA ILE A 182 12.60 -10.24 -3.54
C ILE A 182 13.04 -11.60 -4.08
N VAL A 183 14.16 -12.14 -3.59
CA VAL A 183 14.65 -13.47 -4.02
C VAL A 183 13.58 -14.53 -3.78
N LYS A 184 13.00 -14.58 -2.58
CA LYS A 184 11.93 -15.54 -2.24
C LYS A 184 10.68 -15.38 -3.09
N ILE A 185 10.25 -14.15 -3.36
CA ILE A 185 9.10 -13.88 -4.23
C ILE A 185 9.37 -14.41 -5.63
N VAL A 186 10.56 -14.16 -6.19
CA VAL A 186 10.93 -14.62 -7.52
C VAL A 186 11.04 -16.14 -7.59
N GLU A 187 11.74 -16.78 -6.63
CA GLU A 187 11.86 -18.24 -6.55
C GLU A 187 10.47 -18.90 -6.53
N ARG A 188 9.60 -18.46 -5.62
CA ARG A 188 8.25 -19.00 -5.51
C ARG A 188 7.39 -18.71 -6.74
N ALA A 189 7.57 -17.57 -7.40
CA ALA A 189 6.85 -17.26 -8.63
C ALA A 189 7.28 -18.13 -9.82
N LEU A 190 8.52 -18.62 -9.83
CA LEU A 190 9.00 -19.58 -10.83
C LEU A 190 8.48 -21.00 -10.59
N ASP A 191 8.22 -21.36 -9.34
CA ASP A 191 7.67 -22.67 -8.95
C ASP A 191 6.14 -22.79 -9.16
N MET A 192 5.46 -21.69 -9.50
CA MET A 192 3.99 -21.58 -9.66
C MET A 192 3.52 -21.70 -11.10
#